data_AF-A0AAV7EH38-F1
#
_entry.id   AF-A0AAV7EH38-F1
#
_cell.length_a   1.000
_cell.length_b   1.000
_cell.length_c   1.000
_cell.angle_alpha   90.00
_cell.angle_beta   90.00
_cell.angle_gamma   90.00
#
_symmetry.space_group_name_H-M   'P 1'
#
loop_
_entity.id
_entity.type
_entity.pdbx_description
1 polymer ?
#
loop_
_entity_poly.entity_id
_entity_poly.type
_entity_poly.pdbx_seq_one_letter_code
_entity_poly.pdbx_strand_id
1 'polypeptide(L)'
;MASSLPERERGSKTSVKFLVSKSSKKVLYAEAREDFMDFLLSFLTFPVGSIAKLLRGKSSFGCIDNLYSSVEELSASGHTTSKDIKTMLLCPKLAPYFGCSKPVVRDGGSTAMEPFDYKVLHLLHGSEGPGAYGHCSHGLGRTQLLAMNPKFPDAVTQSGGGFVKREAMFMVTDELTMIPHSPIAIVQLINEFDLDVSDLEEQVVRFGKEEALTLMKAFLLCRTPFSNFISHRNEKVKMKAVAAYILSGFCSNSRPTTNTLNTILKTVGNEEDDDKLEKLVAEFEEKGIKDFISSLKETFSPAPSSDRNVNISAADSLRDTGTDTSKNPKRRRTNYRG
;
A
#
# COMPACT_ATOMS: atom_id res chain seq x y z
N MET A 1 0.32 -22.64 -37.68
CA MET A 1 -0.30 -22.13 -36.43
C MET A 1 0.83 -21.59 -35.56
N ALA A 2 1.03 -20.27 -35.57
CA ALA A 2 2.03 -19.62 -34.75
C ALA A 2 1.46 -19.44 -33.34
N SER A 3 2.10 -20.06 -32.36
CA SER A 3 1.83 -19.85 -30.94
C SER A 3 2.27 -18.44 -30.56
N SER A 4 1.31 -17.59 -30.23
CA SER A 4 1.56 -16.27 -29.66
C SER A 4 2.22 -16.41 -28.29
N LEU A 5 3.46 -15.93 -28.20
CA LEU A 5 4.19 -15.69 -26.95
C LEU A 5 3.37 -14.84 -25.99
N PRO A 6 3.51 -15.00 -24.66
CA PRO A 6 2.82 -14.16 -23.69
C PRO A 6 3.27 -12.71 -23.87
N GLU A 7 2.32 -11.81 -24.10
CA GLU A 7 2.56 -10.38 -24.15
C GLU A 7 3.23 -9.95 -22.84
N ARG A 8 4.45 -9.39 -22.95
CA ARG A 8 5.13 -8.69 -21.86
C ARG A 8 4.17 -7.62 -21.31
N GLU A 9 3.75 -7.77 -20.04
CA GLU A 9 3.03 -6.72 -19.33
C GLU A 9 3.87 -5.43 -19.32
N ARG A 10 3.56 -4.53 -20.25
CA ARG A 10 4.19 -3.22 -20.35
C ARG A 10 3.48 -2.30 -19.37
N GLY A 11 3.76 -2.47 -18.07
CA GLY A 11 3.24 -1.56 -17.04
C GLY A 11 3.57 -0.12 -17.40
N SER A 12 2.56 0.76 -17.42
CA SER A 12 2.76 2.19 -17.66
C SER A 12 3.57 2.76 -16.50
N LYS A 13 4.83 3.12 -16.75
CA LYS A 13 5.68 3.80 -15.75
C LYS A 13 5.27 5.27 -15.69
N THR A 14 4.76 5.72 -14.55
CA THR A 14 4.39 7.14 -14.32
C THR A 14 5.56 7.86 -13.64
N SER A 15 5.94 9.04 -14.12
CA SER A 15 6.93 9.89 -13.45
C SER A 15 6.23 10.84 -12.47
N VAL A 16 6.73 10.88 -11.24
CA VAL A 16 6.25 11.79 -10.18
C VAL A 16 7.41 12.67 -9.75
N LYS A 17 7.15 13.96 -9.57
CA LYS A 17 8.15 14.90 -9.05
C LYS A 17 7.94 15.10 -7.56
N PHE A 18 9.02 15.10 -6.81
CA PHE A 18 9.03 15.44 -5.39
C PHE A 18 9.85 16.70 -5.21
N LEU A 19 9.34 17.65 -4.44
CA LEU A 19 10.14 18.77 -3.96
C LEU A 19 10.73 18.38 -2.60
N VAL A 20 12.06 18.41 -2.50
CA VAL A 20 12.81 17.88 -1.34
C VAL A 20 13.71 18.97 -0.79
N SER A 21 13.80 19.09 0.52
CA SER A 21 14.80 19.92 1.20
C SER A 21 16.16 19.21 1.19
N LYS A 22 17.20 19.87 0.67
CA LYS A 22 18.56 19.34 0.56
C LYS A 22 19.17 19.13 1.94
N SER A 23 18.96 20.06 2.87
CA SER A 23 19.49 20.02 4.22
C SER A 23 18.86 18.91 5.07
N SER A 24 17.52 18.84 5.11
CA SER A 24 16.80 17.92 5.98
C SER A 24 16.51 16.55 5.34
N LYS A 25 16.68 16.44 4.02
CA LYS A 25 16.28 15.27 3.21
C LYS A 25 14.79 14.92 3.32
N LYS A 26 13.97 15.88 3.74
CA LYS A 26 12.52 15.72 3.83
C LYS A 26 11.83 16.17 2.55
N VAL A 27 10.80 15.42 2.17
CA VAL A 27 9.88 15.78 1.10
C VAL A 27 8.93 16.85 1.60
N LEU A 28 8.78 17.94 0.86
CA LEU A 28 7.76 18.95 1.12
C LEU A 28 6.42 18.50 0.52
N TYR A 29 6.42 18.20 -0.78
CA TYR A 29 5.28 17.62 -1.47
C TYR A 29 5.68 16.84 -2.72
N ALA A 30 4.78 15.98 -3.18
CA ALA A 30 4.80 15.33 -4.47
C ALA A 30 3.82 16.01 -5.44
N GLU A 31 4.26 16.31 -6.66
CA GLU A 31 3.42 16.76 -7.75
C GLU A 31 2.66 15.57 -8.35
N ALA A 32 1.34 15.53 -8.10
CA ALA A 32 0.49 14.38 -8.38
C ALA A 32 -0.56 14.72 -9.44
N ARG A 33 -0.44 14.10 -10.63
CA ARG A 33 -1.46 14.12 -11.68
C ARG A 33 -2.47 12.98 -11.49
N GLU A 34 -3.55 12.99 -12.28
CA GLU A 34 -4.61 11.95 -12.30
C GLU A 34 -4.09 10.53 -12.03
N ASP A 35 -3.14 10.02 -12.83
CA ASP A 35 -2.69 8.63 -12.71
C ASP A 35 -2.04 8.31 -11.36
N PHE A 36 -1.23 9.24 -10.80
CA PHE A 36 -0.60 9.03 -9.49
C PHE A 36 -1.59 9.25 -8.35
N MET A 37 -2.50 10.21 -8.47
CA MET A 37 -3.57 10.42 -7.50
C MET A 37 -4.51 9.22 -7.41
N ASP A 38 -4.91 8.67 -8.55
CA ASP A 38 -5.74 7.46 -8.60
C ASP A 38 -5.03 6.28 -7.94
N PHE A 39 -3.71 6.19 -8.13
CA PHE A 39 -2.88 5.21 -7.44
C PHE A 39 -2.85 5.43 -5.93
N LEU A 40 -2.62 6.65 -5.45
CA LEU A 40 -2.62 6.96 -4.02
C LEU A 40 -3.98 6.67 -3.37
N LEU A 41 -5.07 7.13 -4.00
CA LEU A 41 -6.44 6.92 -3.52
C LEU A 41 -6.85 5.44 -3.57
N SER A 42 -6.27 4.66 -4.48
CA SER A 42 -6.53 3.22 -4.53
C SER A 42 -6.11 2.50 -3.25
N PHE A 43 -5.11 2.99 -2.52
CA PHE A 43 -4.70 2.40 -1.24
C PHE A 43 -5.80 2.40 -0.19
N LEU A 44 -6.70 3.38 -0.22
CA LEU A 44 -7.87 3.43 0.66
C LEU A 44 -8.91 2.35 0.32
N THR A 45 -8.81 1.74 -0.86
CA THR A 45 -9.74 0.71 -1.34
C THR A 45 -9.21 -0.71 -1.21
N PHE A 46 -7.90 -0.88 -1.05
CA PHE A 46 -7.29 -2.20 -0.95
C PHE A 46 -7.59 -2.86 0.41
N PRO A 47 -8.17 -4.07 0.43
CA PRO A 47 -8.26 -4.82 1.67
C PRO A 47 -6.85 -5.22 2.14
N VAL A 48 -6.62 -5.15 3.45
CA VAL A 48 -5.31 -5.45 4.05
C VAL A 48 -4.80 -6.85 3.69
N GLY A 49 -5.68 -7.84 3.55
CA GLY A 49 -5.31 -9.19 3.09
C GLY A 49 -4.72 -9.22 1.67
N SER A 50 -5.24 -8.39 0.76
CA SER A 50 -4.70 -8.25 -0.60
C SER A 50 -3.30 -7.62 -0.56
N ILE A 51 -3.11 -6.62 0.31
CA ILE A 51 -1.82 -5.96 0.52
C ILE A 51 -0.81 -6.98 1.09
N ALA A 52 -1.19 -7.74 2.12
CA ALA A 52 -0.34 -8.78 2.69
C ALA A 52 0.10 -9.82 1.63
N LYS A 53 -0.80 -10.22 0.74
CA LYS A 53 -0.49 -11.09 -0.41
C LYS A 53 0.48 -10.45 -1.40
N LEU A 54 0.24 -9.19 -1.80
CA LEU A 54 1.13 -8.44 -2.70
C LEU A 54 2.55 -8.34 -2.14
N LEU A 55 2.66 -8.26 -0.82
CA LEU A 55 3.92 -8.20 -0.09
C LEU A 55 4.46 -9.59 0.30
N ARG A 56 3.85 -10.67 -0.22
CA ARG A 56 4.24 -12.07 -0.02
C ARG A 56 4.37 -12.47 1.45
N GLY A 57 3.46 -11.99 2.30
CA GLY A 57 3.49 -12.25 3.75
C GLY A 57 4.70 -11.66 4.48
N LYS A 58 5.44 -10.75 3.82
CA LYS A 58 6.55 -9.97 4.38
C LYS A 58 6.16 -8.50 4.35
N SER A 59 4.97 -8.23 4.87
CA SER A 59 4.41 -6.89 4.87
C SER A 59 5.07 -5.99 5.91
N SER A 60 5.63 -6.59 6.97
CA SER A 60 6.15 -5.89 8.14
C SER A 60 5.06 -5.15 8.93
N PHE A 61 3.78 -5.49 8.72
CA PHE A 61 2.63 -4.92 9.45
C PHE A 61 2.42 -5.59 10.81
N GLY A 62 3.47 -5.63 11.63
CA GLY A 62 3.43 -6.27 12.95
C GLY A 62 2.94 -7.72 12.88
N CYS A 63 1.91 -8.06 13.67
CA CYS A 63 1.39 -9.43 13.75
C CYS A 63 0.44 -9.85 12.61
N ILE A 64 0.14 -8.97 11.65
CA ILE A 64 -0.72 -9.31 10.50
C ILE A 64 -0.06 -10.39 9.62
N ASP A 65 1.26 -10.35 9.47
CA ASP A 65 1.99 -11.40 8.75
C ASP A 65 1.77 -12.78 9.39
N ASN A 66 1.77 -12.85 10.73
CA ASN A 66 1.48 -14.10 11.46
C ASN A 66 0.05 -14.58 11.20
N LEU A 67 -0.92 -13.67 11.18
CA LEU A 67 -2.31 -14.00 10.88
C LEU A 67 -2.46 -14.50 9.44
N TYR A 68 -1.83 -13.83 8.48
CA TYR A 68 -1.83 -14.23 7.07
C TYR A 68 -1.22 -15.64 6.89
N SER A 69 -0.04 -15.89 7.47
CA SER A 69 0.63 -17.20 7.42
C SER A 69 -0.18 -18.28 8.12
N SER A 70 -0.81 -17.96 9.26
CA SER A 70 -1.68 -18.92 9.97
C SER A 70 -2.87 -19.36 9.12
N VAL A 71 -3.49 -18.41 8.39
CA VAL A 71 -4.55 -18.74 7.43
C VAL A 71 -3.98 -19.56 6.28
N GLU A 72 -2.80 -19.24 5.76
CA GLU A 72 -2.14 -20.00 4.68
C GLU A 72 -1.81 -21.45 5.09
N GLU A 73 -1.38 -21.67 6.33
CA GLU A 73 -1.00 -22.99 6.88
C GLU A 73 -2.18 -23.80 7.40
N LEU A 74 -3.35 -23.18 7.64
CA LEU A 74 -4.53 -23.87 8.17
C LEU A 74 -4.89 -25.07 7.28
N SER A 75 -4.63 -26.27 7.79
CA SER A 75 -4.84 -27.54 7.10
C SER A 75 -6.33 -27.90 7.04
N ALA A 76 -6.74 -28.68 6.03
CA ALA A 76 -8.11 -29.15 5.83
C ALA A 76 -8.65 -30.12 6.91
N SER A 77 -8.08 -30.13 8.12
CA SER A 77 -8.54 -31.00 9.23
C SER A 77 -9.63 -30.33 10.08
N GLY A 78 -10.80 -30.97 10.20
CA GLY A 78 -11.85 -30.82 11.23
C GLY A 78 -12.49 -29.45 11.54
N HIS A 79 -11.82 -28.34 11.24
CA HIS A 79 -12.11 -26.97 11.65
C HIS A 79 -12.25 -26.04 10.42
N THR A 80 -12.49 -26.61 9.24
CA THR A 80 -12.08 -25.99 7.98
C THR A 80 -13.15 -25.24 7.23
N THR A 81 -12.92 -23.94 7.11
CA THR A 81 -13.37 -23.12 5.99
C THR A 81 -12.98 -23.75 4.66
N SER A 82 -13.91 -23.77 3.69
CA SER A 82 -13.67 -24.30 2.35
C SER A 82 -12.46 -23.66 1.67
N LYS A 83 -11.89 -24.35 0.66
CA LYS A 83 -10.80 -23.79 -0.18
C LYS A 83 -11.18 -22.41 -0.74
N ASP A 84 -12.46 -22.19 -1.03
CA ASP A 84 -12.98 -20.91 -1.54
C ASP A 84 -12.94 -19.82 -0.48
N ILE A 85 -13.30 -20.13 0.78
CA ILE A 85 -13.19 -19.16 1.88
C ILE A 85 -11.72 -18.84 2.16
N LYS A 86 -10.84 -19.84 2.13
CA LYS A 86 -9.39 -19.64 2.31
C LYS A 86 -8.81 -18.71 1.25
N THR A 87 -9.17 -18.91 -0.03
CA THR A 87 -8.73 -18.03 -1.11
C THR A 87 -9.31 -16.62 -0.99
N MET A 88 -10.55 -16.48 -0.52
CA MET A 88 -11.18 -15.18 -0.24
C MET A 88 -10.45 -14.42 0.88
N LEU A 89 -10.00 -15.09 1.94
CA LEU A 89 -9.29 -14.45 3.06
C LEU A 89 -7.85 -14.07 2.70
N LEU A 90 -7.13 -14.91 1.95
CA LEU A 90 -5.76 -14.65 1.52
C LEU A 90 -5.67 -13.68 0.34
N CYS A 91 -6.75 -13.54 -0.43
CA CYS A 91 -6.79 -12.66 -1.60
C CYS A 91 -8.18 -12.03 -1.76
N PRO A 92 -8.62 -11.19 -0.80
CA PRO A 92 -9.88 -10.50 -0.93
C PRO A 92 -9.89 -9.65 -2.20
N LYS A 93 -10.99 -9.73 -2.95
CA LYS A 93 -11.17 -8.94 -4.16
C LYS A 93 -11.66 -7.55 -3.80
N LEU A 94 -11.32 -6.56 -4.64
CA LEU A 94 -11.89 -5.22 -4.52
C LEU A 94 -13.40 -5.29 -4.76
N ALA A 95 -14.16 -4.53 -3.98
CA ALA A 95 -15.59 -4.37 -4.22
C ALA A 95 -15.84 -3.77 -5.63
N PRO A 96 -17.00 -4.05 -6.25
CA PRO A 96 -17.34 -3.47 -7.55
C PRO A 96 -17.19 -1.93 -7.54
N TYR A 97 -16.56 -1.38 -8.58
CA TYR A 97 -16.28 0.06 -8.77
C TYR A 97 -15.22 0.70 -7.85
N PHE A 98 -14.66 -0.03 -6.88
CA PHE A 98 -13.58 0.47 -6.02
C PHE A 98 -12.20 0.40 -6.71
N GLY A 99 -12.06 -0.35 -7.81
CA GLY A 99 -10.83 -0.40 -8.60
C GLY A 99 -10.66 0.79 -9.56
N CYS A 100 -9.42 1.02 -10.01
CA CYS A 100 -9.08 1.96 -11.08
C CYS A 100 -8.64 1.22 -12.34
N SER A 101 -8.93 1.78 -13.52
CA SER A 101 -8.59 1.19 -14.81
C SER A 101 -7.08 1.17 -15.12
N LYS A 102 -6.27 2.01 -14.45
CA LYS A 102 -4.82 2.16 -14.67
C LYS A 102 -3.96 1.99 -13.39
N PRO A 103 -4.02 0.87 -12.64
CA PRO A 103 -3.19 0.75 -11.45
C PRO A 103 -1.73 0.42 -11.82
N VAL A 104 -0.78 1.11 -11.20
CA VAL A 104 0.67 0.82 -11.28
C VAL A 104 0.99 -0.58 -10.72
N VAL A 105 0.15 -1.09 -9.81
CA VAL A 105 0.24 -2.44 -9.25
C VAL A 105 -0.92 -3.28 -9.78
N ARG A 106 -0.70 -3.97 -10.90
CA ARG A 106 -1.47 -5.16 -11.23
C ARG A 106 -0.65 -6.39 -10.85
N ASP A 107 -1.24 -7.23 -10.04
CA ASP A 107 -0.92 -8.65 -10.02
C ASP A 107 -2.20 -9.33 -10.48
N GLY A 108 -2.09 -10.34 -11.36
CA GLY A 108 -3.20 -10.99 -12.09
C GLY A 108 -4.32 -11.63 -11.24
N GLY A 109 -4.42 -11.30 -9.95
CA GLY A 109 -5.50 -11.67 -9.03
C GLY A 109 -6.35 -10.52 -8.47
N SER A 110 -6.01 -9.25 -8.72
CA SER A 110 -6.79 -8.08 -8.25
C SER A 110 -7.71 -7.53 -9.34
N THR A 111 -8.46 -8.41 -10.02
CA THR A 111 -9.59 -7.94 -10.81
C THR A 111 -10.65 -7.41 -9.86
N ALA A 112 -11.09 -6.17 -10.08
CA ALA A 112 -12.27 -5.65 -9.40
C ALA A 112 -13.39 -6.67 -9.60
N MET A 113 -14.12 -6.96 -8.52
CA MET A 113 -15.23 -7.88 -8.58
C MET A 113 -16.22 -7.32 -9.61
N GLU A 114 -16.59 -8.12 -10.61
CA GLU A 114 -17.65 -7.73 -11.53
C GLU A 114 -18.91 -7.44 -10.71
N PRO A 115 -19.67 -6.39 -11.05
CA PRO A 115 -20.89 -6.06 -10.34
C PRO A 115 -21.80 -7.29 -10.29
N PHE A 116 -22.12 -7.75 -9.09
CA PHE A 116 -23.09 -8.82 -8.94
C PHE A 116 -24.48 -8.26 -9.19
N ASP A 117 -25.21 -8.87 -10.12
CA ASP A 117 -26.64 -8.68 -10.26
C ASP A 117 -27.33 -9.19 -8.99
N TYR A 118 -27.81 -8.27 -8.16
CA TYR A 118 -28.59 -8.64 -7.00
C TYR A 118 -30.06 -8.70 -7.40
N LYS A 119 -30.61 -9.93 -7.42
CA LYS A 119 -32.05 -10.15 -7.47
C LYS A 119 -32.60 -10.02 -6.07
N VAL A 120 -33.11 -8.84 -5.72
CA VAL A 120 -33.82 -8.68 -4.44
C VAL A 120 -35.25 -9.13 -4.62
N LEU A 121 -35.63 -10.14 -3.83
CA LEU A 121 -37.02 -10.45 -3.58
C LEU A 121 -37.49 -9.48 -2.48
N HIS A 122 -38.40 -8.56 -2.81
CA HIS A 122 -39.00 -7.71 -1.79
C HIS A 122 -39.83 -8.59 -0.85
N LEU A 123 -39.31 -8.88 0.35
CA LEU A 123 -40.12 -9.40 1.46
C LEU A 123 -40.80 -8.21 2.12
N LEU A 124 -41.89 -7.72 1.54
CA LEU A 124 -42.81 -6.87 2.27
C LEU A 124 -43.72 -7.77 3.11
N HIS A 125 -43.74 -7.50 4.41
CA HIS A 125 -44.59 -8.17 5.39
C HIS A 125 -46.06 -8.13 4.99
N GLY A 126 -46.77 -9.26 5.14
CA GLY A 126 -48.20 -9.25 5.43
C GLY A 126 -49.12 -10.02 4.49
N SER A 127 -49.05 -11.35 4.49
CA SER A 127 -50.25 -12.17 4.72
C SER A 127 -49.82 -13.56 5.18
N GLU A 128 -50.32 -14.01 6.31
CA GLU A 128 -50.02 -15.30 6.91
C GLU A 128 -50.34 -16.45 5.94
N GLY A 129 -49.31 -17.07 5.37
CA GLY A 129 -49.46 -18.26 4.53
C GLY A 129 -48.16 -18.65 3.83
N PRO A 130 -47.78 -19.94 3.81
CA PRO A 130 -46.62 -20.40 3.06
C PRO A 130 -46.93 -20.34 1.56
N GLY A 131 -46.38 -19.35 0.85
CA GLY A 131 -46.41 -19.27 -0.62
C GLY A 131 -46.98 -17.98 -1.22
N ALA A 132 -47.51 -17.05 -0.44
CA ALA A 132 -48.00 -15.76 -0.95
C ALA A 132 -46.88 -14.71 -0.95
N TYR A 133 -46.09 -14.65 -2.03
CA TYR A 133 -45.21 -13.51 -2.27
C TYR A 133 -46.07 -12.33 -2.70
N GLY A 134 -46.34 -11.41 -1.78
CA GLY A 134 -47.06 -10.17 -2.09
C GLY A 134 -46.32 -9.38 -3.15
N HIS A 135 -47.00 -9.08 -4.26
CA HIS A 135 -46.53 -8.08 -5.22
C HIS A 135 -46.48 -6.73 -4.51
N CYS A 136 -45.42 -5.94 -4.75
CA CYS A 136 -45.50 -4.53 -4.35
C CYS A 136 -46.64 -3.85 -5.12
N SER A 137 -47.15 -2.72 -4.64
CA SER A 137 -48.21 -1.94 -5.29
C SER A 137 -47.90 -1.52 -6.73
N HIS A 138 -46.65 -1.69 -7.18
CA HIS A 138 -46.20 -1.45 -8.56
C HIS A 138 -46.21 -2.71 -9.45
N GLY A 139 -46.75 -3.85 -8.98
CA GLY A 139 -46.88 -5.10 -9.74
C GLY A 139 -45.57 -5.89 -9.93
N LEU A 140 -44.46 -5.42 -9.34
CA LEU A 140 -43.15 -6.08 -9.47
C LEU A 140 -43.01 -7.20 -8.43
N GLY A 141 -42.96 -8.45 -8.90
CA GLY A 141 -42.70 -9.64 -8.07
C GLY A 141 -41.20 -9.96 -7.88
N ARG A 142 -40.35 -9.47 -8.77
CA ARG A 142 -38.88 -9.51 -8.68
C ARG A 142 -38.32 -8.25 -9.34
N THR A 143 -37.33 -7.63 -8.72
CA THR A 143 -36.57 -6.54 -9.36
C THR A 143 -35.10 -6.90 -9.40
N GLN A 144 -34.48 -6.65 -10.54
CA GLN A 144 -33.02 -6.64 -10.64
C GLN A 144 -32.58 -5.28 -10.16
N LEU A 145 -31.62 -5.28 -9.25
CA LEU A 145 -30.99 -4.06 -8.87
C LEU A 145 -29.56 -4.07 -9.43
N LEU A 146 -29.19 -2.95 -10.04
CA LEU A 146 -27.89 -2.75 -10.64
C LEU A 146 -27.10 -1.84 -9.70
N ALA A 147 -25.91 -2.26 -9.31
CA ALA A 147 -25.02 -1.39 -8.57
C ALA A 147 -24.58 -0.27 -9.54
N MET A 148 -24.66 0.98 -9.13
CA MET A 148 -24.22 2.10 -9.96
C MET A 148 -22.74 2.37 -9.72
N ASN A 149 -22.00 2.64 -10.80
CA ASN A 149 -20.63 3.13 -10.66
C ASN A 149 -20.68 4.61 -10.23
N PRO A 150 -20.27 4.99 -9.01
CA PRO A 150 -20.31 6.38 -8.57
C PRO A 150 -19.37 7.29 -9.38
N LYS A 151 -18.40 6.71 -10.11
CA LYS A 151 -17.49 7.45 -11.00
C LYS A 151 -18.17 7.88 -12.31
N PHE A 152 -19.32 7.30 -12.65
CA PHE A 152 -20.10 7.62 -13.84
C PHE A 152 -21.60 7.64 -13.50
N PRO A 153 -22.11 8.74 -12.91
CA PRO A 153 -23.51 8.82 -12.45
C PRO A 153 -24.53 8.58 -13.57
N ASP A 154 -24.18 8.91 -14.82
CA ASP A 154 -25.06 8.76 -15.99
C ASP A 154 -24.89 7.41 -16.71
N ALA A 155 -23.95 6.54 -16.29
CA ALA A 155 -23.66 5.26 -16.95
C ALA A 155 -23.71 4.09 -15.96
N VAL A 156 -24.65 3.16 -16.19
CA VAL A 156 -24.96 2.07 -15.25
C VAL A 156 -23.95 0.92 -15.32
N THR A 157 -23.26 0.74 -16.46
CA THR A 157 -22.49 -0.49 -16.74
C THR A 157 -21.01 -0.27 -17.05
N GLN A 158 -20.50 0.97 -17.06
CA GLN A 158 -19.08 1.18 -17.32
C GLN A 158 -18.24 0.73 -16.13
N SER A 159 -17.45 -0.34 -16.35
CA SER A 159 -16.37 -0.75 -15.46
C SER A 159 -15.16 0.17 -15.66
N GLY A 160 -14.53 0.60 -14.57
CA GLY A 160 -13.33 1.44 -14.59
C GLY A 160 -13.56 2.89 -14.20
N GLY A 161 -12.63 3.76 -14.60
CA GLY A 161 -12.59 5.18 -14.21
C GLY A 161 -11.63 5.46 -13.04
N GLY A 162 -11.08 6.66 -13.04
CA GLY A 162 -10.30 7.22 -11.95
C GLY A 162 -11.18 7.73 -10.82
N PHE A 163 -10.58 7.97 -9.65
CA PHE A 163 -11.21 8.74 -8.58
C PHE A 163 -11.16 10.24 -8.87
N VAL A 164 -10.18 10.66 -9.68
CA VAL A 164 -9.90 12.06 -9.95
C VAL A 164 -10.30 12.42 -11.39
N LYS A 165 -10.77 13.66 -11.59
CA LYS A 165 -11.05 14.20 -12.93
C LYS A 165 -9.79 14.24 -13.78
N ARG A 166 -9.97 14.04 -15.10
CA ARG A 166 -8.88 14.19 -16.06
C ARG A 166 -8.25 15.57 -15.96
N GLU A 167 -6.92 15.62 -16.14
CA GLU A 167 -6.08 16.83 -16.09
C GLU A 167 -5.97 17.51 -14.72
N ALA A 168 -6.66 17.02 -13.69
CA ALA A 168 -6.51 17.56 -12.35
C ALA A 168 -5.10 17.27 -11.79
N MET A 169 -4.62 18.21 -11.00
CA MET A 169 -3.25 18.25 -10.50
C MET A 169 -3.24 18.69 -9.05
N PHE A 170 -2.48 17.98 -8.23
CA PHE A 170 -2.43 18.15 -6.80
C PHE A 170 -0.98 18.20 -6.32
N MET A 171 -0.78 18.83 -5.18
CA MET A 171 0.40 18.65 -4.34
C MET A 171 -0.01 17.74 -3.20
N VAL A 172 0.77 16.70 -2.95
CA VAL A 172 0.53 15.79 -1.83
C VAL A 172 1.69 15.92 -0.87
N THR A 173 1.43 16.41 0.34
CA THR A 173 2.49 16.59 1.34
C THR A 173 3.01 15.24 1.85
N ASP A 174 4.13 15.25 2.55
CA ASP A 174 4.68 14.03 3.16
C ASP A 174 3.75 13.41 4.20
N GLU A 175 2.84 14.18 4.79
CA GLU A 175 1.77 13.67 5.66
C GLU A 175 0.50 13.27 4.88
N LEU A 176 0.61 13.13 3.56
CA LEU A 176 -0.46 12.74 2.63
C LEU A 176 -1.65 13.71 2.56
N THR A 177 -1.43 14.97 2.92
CA THR A 177 -2.44 16.02 2.73
C THR A 177 -2.49 16.39 1.25
N MET A 178 -3.67 16.26 0.65
CA MET A 178 -3.92 16.60 -0.75
C MET A 178 -4.33 18.07 -0.88
N ILE A 179 -3.57 18.84 -1.65
CA ILE A 179 -3.79 20.27 -1.88
C ILE A 179 -3.90 20.48 -3.39
N PRO A 180 -4.92 21.20 -3.92
CA PRO A 180 -4.96 21.54 -5.34
C PRO A 180 -3.67 22.26 -5.77
N HIS A 181 -3.09 21.87 -6.90
CA HIS A 181 -1.82 22.44 -7.33
C HIS A 181 -1.97 23.91 -7.70
N SER A 182 -1.21 24.78 -7.04
CA SER A 182 -1.21 26.22 -7.30
C SER A 182 0.15 26.82 -6.91
N PRO A 183 0.74 27.70 -7.74
CA PRO A 183 1.97 28.40 -7.38
C PRO A 183 1.88 29.14 -6.04
N ILE A 184 0.69 29.67 -5.71
CA ILE A 184 0.46 30.37 -4.45
C ILE A 184 0.58 29.41 -3.26
N ALA A 185 0.05 28.19 -3.39
CA ALA A 185 0.11 27.18 -2.35
C ALA A 185 1.53 26.62 -2.16
N ILE A 186 2.35 26.58 -3.21
CA ILE A 186 3.78 26.27 -3.09
C ILE A 186 4.48 27.30 -2.21
N VAL A 187 4.29 28.59 -2.51
CA VAL A 187 4.89 29.69 -1.72
C VAL A 187 4.42 29.66 -0.27
N GLN A 188 3.14 29.35 -0.04
CA GLN A 188 2.59 29.18 1.31
C GLN A 188 3.29 28.06 2.08
N LEU A 189 3.46 26.89 1.46
CA LEU A 189 4.18 25.77 2.09
C LEU A 189 5.63 26.15 2.41
N ILE A 190 6.33 26.79 1.47
CA ILE A 190 7.73 27.22 1.70
C ILE A 190 7.82 28.15 2.91
N ASN A 191 6.91 29.11 3.03
CA ASN A 191 6.86 30.04 4.16
C ASN A 191 6.46 29.35 5.47
N GLU A 192 5.50 28.43 5.44
CA GLU A 192 5.02 27.70 6.62
C GLU A 192 6.11 26.84 7.25
N PHE A 193 6.95 26.22 6.42
CA PHE A 193 8.07 25.39 6.86
C PHE A 193 9.38 26.18 7.05
N ASP A 194 9.36 27.51 6.89
CA ASP A 194 10.53 28.41 7.00
C ASP A 194 11.73 27.93 6.16
N LEU A 195 11.46 27.54 4.91
CA LEU A 195 12.45 26.96 4.01
C LEU A 195 13.05 28.01 3.07
N ASP A 196 14.36 27.98 2.89
CA ASP A 196 15.01 28.71 1.80
C ASP A 196 14.78 27.98 0.47
N VAL A 197 14.35 28.72 -0.55
CA VAL A 197 14.21 28.22 -1.93
C VAL A 197 15.53 27.63 -2.44
N SER A 198 16.67 28.19 -2.01
CA SER A 198 18.00 27.68 -2.35
C SER A 198 18.28 26.27 -1.78
N ASP A 199 17.57 25.86 -0.73
CA ASP A 199 17.65 24.52 -0.13
C ASP A 199 16.74 23.50 -0.83
N LEU A 200 15.88 23.91 -1.76
CA LEU A 200 14.95 22.99 -2.42
C LEU A 200 15.56 22.36 -3.68
N GLU A 201 15.26 21.09 -3.91
CA GLU A 201 15.57 20.37 -5.14
C GLU A 201 14.37 19.54 -5.62
N GLU A 202 14.22 19.46 -6.95
CA GLU A 202 13.26 18.54 -7.57
C GLU A 202 13.90 17.16 -7.74
N GLN A 203 13.21 16.13 -7.27
CA GLN A 203 13.57 14.73 -7.51
C GLN A 203 12.47 14.04 -8.29
N VAL A 204 12.79 13.59 -9.50
CA VAL A 204 11.86 12.83 -10.34
C VAL A 204 12.03 11.32 -10.07
N VAL A 205 10.91 10.63 -9.84
CA VAL A 205 10.86 9.19 -9.63
C VAL A 205 9.94 8.55 -10.63
N ARG A 206 10.42 7.48 -11.28
CA ARG A 206 9.60 6.66 -12.16
C ARG A 206 8.97 5.53 -11.33
N PHE A 207 7.66 5.55 -11.20
CA PHE A 207 6.91 4.54 -10.48
C PHE A 207 6.63 3.33 -11.36
N GLY A 208 7.20 2.19 -10.99
CA GLY A 208 6.77 0.86 -11.40
C GLY A 208 6.20 0.08 -10.22
N LYS A 209 6.01 -1.22 -10.41
CA LYS A 209 5.44 -2.13 -9.40
C LYS A 209 6.24 -2.12 -8.10
N GLU A 210 7.56 -2.16 -8.18
CA GLU A 210 8.44 -2.20 -6.99
C GLU A 210 8.37 -0.89 -6.20
N GLU A 211 8.43 0.26 -6.88
CA GLU A 211 8.31 1.57 -6.24
C GLU A 211 6.94 1.73 -5.58
N ALA A 212 5.89 1.29 -6.27
CA ALA A 212 4.53 1.34 -5.76
C ALA A 212 4.33 0.48 -4.51
N LEU A 213 4.85 -0.75 -4.49
CA LEU A 213 4.80 -1.61 -3.30
C LEU A 213 5.64 -1.06 -2.14
N THR A 214 6.81 -0.49 -2.44
CA THR A 214 7.68 0.14 -1.44
C THR A 214 6.99 1.35 -0.81
N LEU A 215 6.36 2.20 -1.64
CA LEU A 215 5.61 3.34 -1.16
C LEU A 215 4.37 2.91 -0.35
N MET A 216 3.64 1.90 -0.81
CA MET A 216 2.49 1.33 -0.07
C MET A 216 2.90 0.83 1.32
N LYS A 217 4.08 0.20 1.44
CA LYS A 217 4.63 -0.17 2.75
C LYS A 217 4.90 1.05 3.62
N ALA A 218 5.53 2.09 3.07
CA ALA A 218 5.82 3.32 3.81
C ALA A 218 4.53 4.00 4.31
N PHE A 219 3.46 3.99 3.52
CA PHE A 219 2.14 4.56 3.89
C PHE A 219 1.53 3.88 5.13
N LEU A 220 1.79 2.58 5.31
CA LEU A 220 1.22 1.79 6.41
C LEU A 220 2.09 1.81 7.67
N LEU A 221 3.35 2.21 7.55
CA LEU A 221 4.35 2.10 8.62
C LEU A 221 4.88 3.45 9.11
N CYS A 222 4.82 4.49 8.28
CA CYS A 222 5.48 5.77 8.54
C CYS A 222 4.47 6.93 8.52
N ARG A 223 4.72 7.94 9.35
CA ARG A 223 3.99 9.22 9.29
C ARG A 223 4.46 10.12 8.14
N THR A 224 5.67 9.89 7.65
CA THR A 224 6.35 10.62 6.58
C THR A 224 6.73 9.67 5.43
N PRO A 225 5.73 9.04 4.78
CA PRO A 225 5.95 8.01 3.77
C PRO A 225 6.80 8.43 2.57
N PHE A 226 6.68 9.66 2.06
CA PHE A 226 7.48 10.09 0.91
C PHE A 226 8.94 10.28 1.30
N SER A 227 9.22 10.93 2.44
CA SER A 227 10.60 11.06 2.93
C SER A 227 11.24 9.69 3.20
N ASN A 228 10.49 8.77 3.82
CA ASN A 228 10.96 7.40 4.05
C ASN A 228 11.26 6.68 2.72
N PHE A 229 10.33 6.76 1.76
CA PHE A 229 10.46 6.17 0.43
C PHE A 229 11.68 6.70 -0.34
N ILE A 230 11.85 8.03 -0.39
CA ILE A 230 12.98 8.68 -1.07
C ILE A 230 14.30 8.30 -0.41
N SER A 231 14.35 8.30 0.93
CA SER A 231 15.55 7.92 1.69
C SER A 231 15.94 6.47 1.40
N HIS A 232 14.98 5.54 1.50
CA HIS A 232 15.22 4.13 1.23
C HIS A 232 15.66 3.88 -0.21
N ARG A 233 15.07 4.60 -1.18
CA ARG A 233 15.49 4.54 -2.59
C ARG A 233 16.93 5.02 -2.76
N ASN A 234 17.26 6.20 -2.23
CA ASN A 234 18.59 6.79 -2.36
C ASN A 234 19.66 5.89 -1.75
N GLU A 235 19.37 5.26 -0.62
CA GLU A 235 20.25 4.32 0.04
C GLU A 235 20.45 3.02 -0.76
N LYS A 236 19.37 2.47 -1.34
CA LYS A 236 19.46 1.32 -2.24
C LYS A 236 20.31 1.63 -3.48
N VAL A 237 20.20 2.83 -4.03
CA VAL A 237 21.05 3.29 -5.15
C VAL A 237 22.49 3.43 -4.69
N LYS A 238 22.75 4.05 -3.52
CA LYS A 238 24.08 4.15 -2.92
C LYS A 238 24.75 2.78 -2.76
N MET A 239 24.05 1.81 -2.18
CA MET A 239 24.59 0.44 -2.02
C MET A 239 24.95 -0.23 -3.35
N LYS A 240 24.09 -0.07 -4.37
CA LYS A 240 24.36 -0.62 -5.71
C LYS A 240 25.56 0.06 -6.37
N ALA A 241 25.68 1.38 -6.22
CA ALA A 241 26.82 2.15 -6.73
C ALA A 241 28.13 1.73 -6.06
N VAL A 242 28.14 1.51 -4.73
CA VAL A 242 29.29 0.97 -4.01
C VAL A 242 29.67 -0.41 -4.52
N ALA A 243 28.69 -1.32 -4.67
CA ALA A 243 28.96 -2.66 -5.18
C ALA A 243 29.53 -2.63 -6.61
N ALA A 244 28.96 -1.81 -7.49
CA ALA A 244 29.46 -1.61 -8.85
C ALA A 244 30.90 -1.05 -8.84
N TYR A 245 31.18 -0.06 -7.99
CA TYR A 245 32.50 0.55 -7.83
C TYR A 245 33.55 -0.46 -7.40
N ILE A 246 33.23 -1.25 -6.36
CA ILE A 246 34.10 -2.33 -5.88
C ILE A 246 34.37 -3.36 -7.00
N LEU A 247 33.33 -3.81 -7.70
CA LEU A 247 33.47 -4.76 -8.81
C LEU A 247 34.37 -4.21 -9.94
N SER A 248 34.20 -2.95 -10.32
CA SER A 248 35.04 -2.33 -11.35
C SER A 248 36.51 -2.20 -10.93
N GLY A 249 36.78 -1.92 -9.66
CA GLY A 249 38.14 -1.85 -9.12
C GLY A 249 38.83 -3.22 -9.03
N PHE A 250 38.07 -4.33 -8.94
CA PHE A 250 38.63 -5.68 -9.03
C PHE A 250 38.94 -6.10 -10.47
N CYS A 251 38.18 -5.62 -11.46
CA CYS A 251 38.40 -5.97 -12.87
C CYS A 251 39.47 -5.12 -13.56
N SER A 252 39.66 -3.88 -13.11
CA SER A 252 40.56 -2.91 -13.72
C SER A 252 41.43 -2.33 -12.60
N ASN A 253 42.76 -2.43 -12.69
CA ASN A 253 43.67 -1.71 -11.78
C ASN A 253 43.64 -0.17 -11.99
N SER A 254 42.53 0.36 -12.50
CA SER A 254 42.26 1.75 -12.83
C SER A 254 40.96 2.19 -12.17
N ARG A 255 40.90 3.48 -11.86
CA ARG A 255 39.78 4.11 -11.15
C ARG A 255 38.48 3.95 -11.95
N PRO A 256 37.39 3.45 -11.35
CA PRO A 256 36.11 3.31 -12.03
C PRO A 256 35.57 4.65 -12.52
N THR A 257 35.10 4.69 -13.78
CA THR A 257 34.41 5.87 -14.34
C THR A 257 32.90 5.74 -14.21
N THR A 258 32.18 6.87 -14.28
CA THR A 258 30.70 6.91 -14.27
C THR A 258 30.09 6.07 -15.39
N ASN A 259 30.72 6.04 -16.56
CA ASN A 259 30.34 5.18 -17.69
C ASN A 259 30.43 3.69 -17.35
N THR A 260 31.51 3.28 -16.65
CA THR A 260 31.69 1.90 -16.18
C THR A 260 30.59 1.53 -15.17
N LEU A 261 30.33 2.41 -14.20
CA LEU A 261 29.28 2.20 -13.19
C LEU A 261 27.89 2.11 -13.81
N ASN A 262 27.56 3.03 -14.72
CA ASN A 262 26.28 3.02 -15.43
C ASN A 262 26.07 1.74 -16.23
N THR A 263 27.13 1.23 -16.87
CA THR A 263 27.05 -0.03 -17.62
C THR A 263 26.72 -1.20 -16.69
N ILE A 264 27.34 -1.25 -15.51
CA ILE A 264 27.09 -2.28 -14.48
C ILE A 264 25.67 -2.11 -13.89
N LEU A 265 25.23 -0.89 -13.62
CA LEU A 265 23.90 -0.63 -13.05
C LEU A 265 22.79 -0.96 -14.06
N LYS A 266 23.00 -0.66 -15.35
CA LYS A 266 22.09 -1.00 -16.45
C LYS A 266 21.95 -2.51 -16.65
N THR A 267 23.05 -3.28 -16.55
CA THR A 267 22.95 -4.76 -16.62
C THR A 267 22.16 -5.36 -15.45
N VAL A 268 22.13 -4.71 -14.29
CA VAL A 268 21.29 -5.10 -13.13
C VAL A 268 19.86 -4.50 -13.24
N GLY A 269 19.50 -3.91 -14.38
CA GLY A 269 18.17 -3.40 -14.66
C GLY A 269 17.83 -2.07 -13.98
N ASN A 270 18.83 -1.25 -13.65
CA ASN A 270 18.63 0.08 -13.08
C ASN A 270 19.11 1.15 -14.05
N GLU A 271 18.26 2.15 -14.27
CA GLU A 271 18.62 3.39 -14.95
C GLU A 271 18.62 4.48 -13.88
N GLU A 272 19.80 5.03 -13.57
CA GLU A 272 19.95 6.17 -12.67
C GLU A 272 20.59 7.33 -13.43
N ASP A 273 20.41 8.52 -12.88
CA ASP A 273 20.89 9.77 -13.49
C ASP A 273 22.42 9.88 -13.37
N ASP A 274 23.08 10.27 -14.46
CA ASP A 274 24.54 10.41 -14.53
C ASP A 274 25.03 11.44 -13.49
N ASP A 275 24.29 12.54 -13.33
CA ASP A 275 24.58 13.60 -12.34
C ASP A 275 24.54 13.08 -10.89
N LYS A 276 23.62 12.15 -10.61
CA LYS A 276 23.54 11.51 -9.29
C LYS A 276 24.71 10.58 -9.06
N LEU A 277 25.10 9.81 -10.08
CA LEU A 277 26.25 8.92 -10.00
C LEU A 277 27.55 9.71 -9.83
N GLU A 278 27.72 10.84 -10.52
CA GLU A 278 28.86 11.74 -10.34
C GLU A 278 28.98 12.24 -8.90
N LYS A 279 27.87 12.72 -8.31
CA LYS A 279 27.87 13.13 -6.90
C LYS A 279 28.23 11.98 -5.95
N LEU A 280 27.76 10.77 -6.21
CA LEU A 280 28.09 9.60 -5.40
C LEU A 280 29.55 9.19 -5.53
N VAL A 281 30.10 9.21 -6.75
CA VAL A 281 31.51 8.93 -6.99
C VAL A 281 32.38 9.99 -6.29
N ALA A 282 32.04 11.27 -6.37
CA ALA A 282 32.74 12.32 -5.64
C ALA A 282 32.69 12.10 -4.11
N GLU A 283 31.53 11.73 -3.57
CA GLU A 283 31.38 11.39 -2.14
C GLU A 283 32.26 10.19 -1.73
N PHE A 284 32.38 9.16 -2.57
CA PHE A 284 33.23 7.99 -2.30
C PHE A 284 34.73 8.33 -2.29
N GLU A 285 35.14 9.28 -3.12
CA GLU A 285 36.52 9.73 -3.24
C GLU A 285 36.94 10.63 -2.07
N GLU A 286 36.00 11.44 -1.57
CA GLU A 286 36.24 12.31 -0.43
C GLU A 286 36.28 11.54 0.89
N LYS A 287 35.32 10.63 1.13
CA LYS A 287 35.19 9.91 2.41
C LYS A 287 35.99 8.62 2.48
N GLY A 288 36.45 8.08 1.37
CA GLY A 288 37.08 6.76 1.31
C GLY A 288 36.08 5.61 1.52
N ILE A 289 36.26 4.52 0.77
CA ILE A 289 35.30 3.40 0.71
C ILE A 289 35.10 2.72 2.08
N LYS A 290 36.15 2.62 2.90
CA LYS A 290 36.10 1.95 4.21
C LYS A 290 35.24 2.70 5.22
N ASP A 291 35.42 4.00 5.33
CA ASP A 291 34.66 4.83 6.28
C ASP A 291 33.20 4.93 5.84
N PHE A 292 32.96 4.90 4.53
CA PHE A 292 31.61 4.83 3.97
C PHE A 292 30.88 3.51 4.31
N ILE A 293 31.55 2.37 4.19
CA ILE A 293 30.98 1.07 4.59
C ILE A 293 30.64 1.04 6.10
N SER A 294 31.48 1.66 6.93
CA SER A 294 31.23 1.78 8.37
C SER A 294 30.04 2.70 8.66
N SER A 295 29.95 3.85 8.01
CA SER A 295 28.83 4.80 8.17
C SER A 295 27.49 4.20 7.73
N LEU A 296 27.49 3.36 6.68
CA LEU A 296 26.31 2.58 6.28
C LEU A 296 25.90 1.58 7.37
N LYS A 297 26.84 0.85 7.97
CA LYS A 297 26.51 -0.12 9.05
C LYS A 297 25.89 0.55 10.27
N GLU A 298 26.35 1.73 10.65
CA GLU A 298 25.79 2.48 11.78
C GLU A 298 24.37 3.00 11.51
N THR A 299 24.12 3.49 10.29
CA THR A 299 22.78 3.96 9.85
C THR A 299 21.74 2.83 9.85
N PHE A 300 22.20 1.58 9.71
CA PHE A 300 21.38 0.37 9.65
C PHE A 300 21.35 -0.46 10.94
N SER A 301 22.00 -0.03 12.02
CA SER A 301 21.75 -0.65 13.32
C SER A 301 20.27 -0.47 13.65
N PRO A 302 19.47 -1.55 13.80
CA PRO A 302 18.08 -1.41 14.18
C PRO A 302 18.04 -0.62 15.48
N ALA A 303 17.34 0.52 15.47
CA ALA A 303 17.12 1.31 16.68
C ALA A 303 16.59 0.36 17.77
N PRO A 304 17.05 0.47 19.02
CA PRO A 304 16.58 -0.40 20.08
C PRO A 304 15.06 -0.25 20.15
N SER A 305 14.36 -1.32 19.79
CA SER A 305 12.93 -1.43 20.05
C SER A 305 12.75 -1.13 21.52
N SER A 306 11.97 -0.11 21.84
CA SER A 306 11.57 0.14 23.21
C SER A 306 10.76 -1.07 23.68
N ASP A 307 11.43 -2.05 24.26
CA ASP A 307 10.85 -3.14 25.02
C ASP A 307 10.15 -2.51 26.23
N ARG A 308 8.89 -2.10 26.03
CA ARG A 308 7.97 -2.05 27.15
C ARG A 308 7.53 -3.48 27.41
N ASN A 309 8.25 -4.10 28.34
CA ASN A 309 7.84 -5.30 29.06
C ASN A 309 6.33 -5.28 29.34
N VAL A 310 5.56 -6.05 28.58
CA VAL A 310 4.27 -6.53 29.04
C VAL A 310 4.56 -7.85 29.74
N ASN A 311 4.80 -7.77 31.05
CA ASN A 311 4.82 -8.94 31.92
C ASN A 311 3.44 -9.60 31.88
N ILE A 312 3.33 -10.71 31.16
CA ILE A 312 2.26 -11.69 31.38
C ILE A 312 2.83 -12.69 32.39
N SER A 313 2.68 -12.40 33.69
CA SER A 313 2.93 -13.41 34.71
C SER A 313 1.67 -14.27 34.85
N ALA A 314 1.76 -15.50 34.37
CA ALA A 314 0.93 -16.58 34.89
C ALA A 314 1.24 -16.76 36.38
N ALA A 315 0.20 -16.77 37.21
CA ALA A 315 0.25 -17.35 38.53
C ALA A 315 -1.04 -18.14 38.74
N ASP A 316 -0.94 -19.43 38.45
CA ASP A 316 -1.76 -20.47 39.06
C ASP A 316 -1.52 -20.46 40.58
N SER A 317 -2.60 -20.62 41.34
CA SER A 317 -2.72 -21.30 42.64
C SER A 317 -3.49 -20.45 43.65
N LEU A 318 -4.74 -20.85 43.92
CA LEU A 318 -5.21 -21.06 45.28
C LEU A 318 -6.33 -22.11 45.26
N ARG A 319 -6.02 -23.26 45.84
CA ARG A 319 -6.93 -24.36 46.18
C ARG A 319 -7.93 -23.88 47.25
N ASP A 320 -9.19 -24.11 46.96
CA ASP A 320 -10.13 -24.97 47.70
C ASP A 320 -10.18 -24.88 49.24
N THR A 321 -11.32 -24.43 49.77
CA THR A 321 -12.03 -25.10 50.87
C THR A 321 -13.54 -24.77 50.86
N GLY A 322 -14.36 -25.81 50.83
CA GLY A 322 -15.51 -25.97 51.75
C GLY A 322 -16.89 -25.38 51.36
N THR A 323 -17.77 -26.26 50.87
CA THR A 323 -19.18 -26.48 51.31
C THR A 323 -19.96 -25.28 51.88
N ASP A 324 -21.14 -24.94 51.34
CA ASP A 324 -22.43 -25.55 51.71
C ASP A 324 -23.66 -24.86 51.03
N THR A 325 -24.68 -25.68 50.75
CA THR A 325 -26.13 -25.47 50.59
C THR A 325 -26.80 -24.16 50.09
N SER A 326 -27.67 -24.36 49.09
CA SER A 326 -29.10 -23.95 49.05
C SER A 326 -29.48 -22.46 48.95
N LYS A 327 -30.01 -22.06 47.77
CA LYS A 327 -31.39 -21.51 47.55
C LYS A 327 -31.45 -20.58 46.33
N ASN A 328 -32.26 -21.00 45.38
CA ASN A 328 -32.90 -20.17 44.34
C ASN A 328 -33.74 -19.06 45.02
N PRO A 329 -33.83 -17.83 44.47
CA PRO A 329 -35.08 -17.50 43.78
C PRO A 329 -35.01 -16.45 42.64
N LYS A 330 -35.87 -16.72 41.64
CA LYS A 330 -36.82 -15.81 40.95
C LYS A 330 -36.29 -14.59 40.16
N ARG A 331 -36.32 -14.81 38.83
CA ARG A 331 -36.61 -13.81 37.79
C ARG A 331 -37.75 -12.86 38.17
N ARG A 332 -37.54 -11.55 38.03
CA ARG A 332 -38.59 -10.54 37.84
C ARG A 332 -38.38 -9.84 36.50
N ARG A 333 -39.30 -10.09 35.57
CA ARG A 333 -39.53 -9.29 34.36
C ARG A 333 -40.26 -8.02 34.79
N THR A 334 -39.79 -6.85 34.37
CA THR A 334 -40.56 -5.61 34.33
C THR A 334 -40.98 -5.33 32.89
N ASN A 335 -42.28 -5.34 32.65
CA ASN A 335 -42.89 -4.83 31.43
C ASN A 335 -43.01 -3.30 31.58
N TYR A 336 -42.56 -2.54 30.59
CA TYR A 336 -42.96 -1.15 30.41
C TYR A 336 -44.02 -1.10 29.30
N ARG A 337 -45.19 -0.56 29.67
CA ARG A 337 -46.27 -0.14 28.78
C ARG A 337 -46.21 1.38 28.72
N GLY A 338 -46.19 1.93 27.52
CA GLY A 338 -46.33 3.35 27.18
C GLY A 338 -46.77 3.42 25.74
#